data_AF-A0AAD7UQ61-F1
#
_entry.id   AF-A0AAD7UQ61-F1
#
_cell.length_a   1.000
_cell.length_b   1.000
_cell.length_c   1.000
_cell.angle_alpha   90.00
_cell.angle_beta   90.00
_cell.angle_gamma   90.00
#
_symmetry.space_group_name_H-M   'P 1'
#
loop_
_entity.id
_entity.type
_entity.pdbx_description
1 polymer ?
#
loop_
_entity_poly.entity_id
_entity_poly.type
_entity_poly.pdbx_seq_one_letter_code
_entity_poly.pdbx_strand_id
1 'polypeptide(L)'
;MESRTNKRKRVPDPADQEWVKPANVPKELRDCVASLASTVNTLQQSVNVLKDATADSGRLRRVVAFEKKYEVVSENEIRDARADLEATIRPKAEEILAEIRKQLKAMAQEEEELQAKVDQQAEQVEQMRQQQQQQQASTSPPPPPPPPASSATPDKRPQLTQRLEQLKLHVKNEKQRLDQLTKEAAEKEKRSHYYKTHMATKEMKEKVSSTPSSSQAPSTVSRPSMTPEVIYTLHPTSKPTQSNHDDARNHACSNGNGTNA
;
A
#
# COMPACT_ATOMS: atom_id res chain seq x y z
N MET A 1 5.46 -5.88 -128.77
CA MET A 1 6.84 -5.98 -128.24
C MET A 1 7.24 -4.59 -127.78
N GLU A 2 7.01 -4.27 -126.50
CA GLU A 2 7.33 -2.96 -125.91
C GLU A 2 8.50 -3.12 -124.95
N SER A 3 9.64 -2.52 -125.29
CA SER A 3 10.88 -2.61 -124.54
C SER A 3 10.92 -1.58 -123.41
N ARG A 4 10.71 -2.04 -122.17
CA ARG A 4 10.91 -1.24 -120.96
C ARG A 4 12.41 -1.06 -120.69
N THR A 5 12.96 0.12 -121.00
CA THR A 5 14.34 0.47 -120.63
C THR A 5 14.40 0.94 -119.18
N ASN A 6 14.95 0.08 -118.32
CA ASN A 6 15.07 0.28 -116.89
C ASN A 6 16.24 1.24 -116.58
N LYS A 7 15.95 2.49 -116.19
CA LYS A 7 16.97 3.47 -115.77
C LYS A 7 17.43 3.13 -114.35
N ARG A 8 18.55 2.40 -114.23
CA ARG A 8 19.23 2.17 -112.94
C ARG A 8 19.71 3.52 -112.38
N LYS A 9 19.12 3.96 -111.25
CA LYS A 9 19.65 5.05 -110.42
C LYS A 9 21.07 4.65 -109.99
N ARG A 10 22.09 5.41 -110.39
CA ARG A 10 23.44 5.27 -109.84
C ARG A 10 23.37 5.59 -108.36
N VAL A 11 23.86 4.67 -107.53
CA VAL A 11 24.13 4.92 -106.10
C VAL A 11 25.30 5.91 -106.05
N PRO A 12 25.16 7.08 -105.39
CA PRO A 12 26.26 8.02 -105.23
C PRO A 12 27.44 7.38 -104.51
N ASP A 13 28.64 7.62 -105.02
CA ASP A 13 29.92 7.14 -104.47
C ASP A 13 30.12 7.75 -103.07
N PRO A 14 30.36 6.94 -102.00
CA PRO A 14 30.52 7.45 -100.63
C PRO A 14 31.72 8.38 -100.44
N ALA A 15 32.63 8.47 -101.42
CA ALA A 15 33.78 9.37 -101.38
C ALA A 15 33.45 10.84 -101.71
N ASP A 16 32.29 11.12 -102.34
CA ASP A 16 31.84 12.48 -102.68
C ASP A 16 30.90 13.09 -101.60
N GLN A 17 30.72 12.42 -100.46
CA GLN A 17 30.15 13.06 -99.28
C GLN A 17 31.20 14.00 -98.69
N GLU A 18 31.23 15.23 -99.19
CA GLU A 18 31.81 16.36 -98.46
C GLU A 18 31.35 16.24 -97.00
N TRP A 19 32.31 16.22 -96.08
CA TRP A 19 32.06 16.31 -94.65
C TRP A 19 31.35 17.63 -94.36
N VAL A 20 30.02 17.66 -94.51
CA VAL A 20 29.19 18.80 -94.14
C VAL A 20 29.22 18.85 -92.64
N LYS A 21 30.00 19.80 -92.09
CA LYS A 21 30.05 20.08 -90.66
C LYS A 21 28.59 20.23 -90.18
N PRO A 22 28.11 19.34 -89.30
CA PRO A 22 26.71 19.37 -88.91
C PRO A 22 26.47 20.73 -88.23
N ALA A 23 25.59 21.56 -88.82
CA ALA A 23 25.28 22.89 -88.28
C ALA A 23 24.68 22.84 -86.86
N ASN A 24 24.32 21.64 -86.41
CA ASN A 24 23.70 21.26 -85.14
C ASN A 24 24.68 20.76 -84.06
N VAL A 25 25.97 20.53 -84.34
CA VAL A 25 26.94 20.11 -83.29
C VAL A 25 26.89 21.00 -82.03
N PRO A 26 26.80 22.35 -82.15
CA PRO A 26 26.70 23.21 -80.96
C PRO A 26 25.42 23.01 -80.15
N LYS A 27 24.33 22.57 -80.78
CA LYS A 27 23.04 22.32 -80.12
C LYS A 27 23.04 20.97 -79.39
N GLU A 28 23.52 19.92 -80.05
CA GLU A 28 23.60 18.58 -79.46
C GLU A 28 24.54 18.53 -78.25
N LEU A 29 25.67 19.24 -78.31
CA LEU A 29 26.55 19.41 -77.16
C LEU A 29 25.87 20.17 -76.01
N ARG A 30 25.11 21.23 -76.32
CA ARG A 30 24.32 21.96 -75.30
C ARG A 30 23.26 21.08 -74.67
N ASP A 31 22.56 20.27 -75.45
CA ASP A 31 21.54 19.33 -74.95
C ASP A 31 22.17 18.23 -74.08
N CYS A 32 23.34 17.71 -74.48
CA CYS A 32 24.11 16.76 -73.67
C CYS A 32 24.58 17.38 -72.34
N VAL A 33 25.09 18.61 -72.37
CA VAL A 33 25.51 19.34 -71.17
C VAL A 33 24.30 19.65 -70.28
N ALA A 34 23.16 20.03 -70.86
CA ALA A 34 21.92 20.26 -70.12
C ALA A 34 21.39 18.98 -69.47
N SER A 35 21.42 17.85 -70.19
CA SER A 35 21.05 16.53 -69.64
C SER A 35 21.99 16.13 -68.50
N LEU A 36 23.31 16.31 -68.68
CA LEU A 36 24.28 16.03 -67.63
C LEU A 36 24.04 16.91 -66.40
N ALA A 37 23.84 18.22 -66.59
CA ALA A 37 23.51 19.14 -65.51
C ALA A 37 22.23 18.74 -64.77
N SER A 38 21.22 18.27 -65.49
CA SER A 38 19.98 17.75 -64.87
C SER A 38 20.25 16.50 -64.04
N THR A 39 21.04 15.54 -64.53
CA THR A 39 21.37 14.33 -63.74
C THR A 39 22.17 14.66 -62.48
N VAL A 40 23.11 15.61 -62.56
CA VAL A 40 23.88 16.08 -61.40
C VAL A 40 22.96 16.76 -60.38
N ASN A 41 22.02 17.58 -60.84
CA ASN A 41 21.05 18.22 -59.96
C ASN A 41 20.14 17.19 -59.27
N THR A 42 19.64 16.18 -59.99
CA THR A 42 18.84 15.10 -59.40
C THR A 42 19.66 14.28 -58.39
N LEU A 43 20.93 13.98 -58.69
CA LEU A 43 21.81 13.28 -57.77
C LEU A 43 22.01 14.12 -56.49
N GLN A 44 22.26 15.42 -56.63
CA GLN A 44 22.41 16.32 -55.49
C GLN A 44 21.15 16.36 -54.63
N GLN A 45 19.97 16.38 -55.25
CA GLN A 45 18.68 16.29 -54.54
C GLN A 45 18.54 14.95 -53.80
N SER A 46 18.90 13.82 -54.42
CA SER A 46 18.86 12.51 -53.78
C SER A 46 19.78 12.42 -52.55
N VAL A 47 20.97 13.03 -52.62
CA VAL A 47 21.91 13.08 -51.50
C VAL A 47 21.34 13.92 -50.37
N ASN A 48 20.72 15.06 -50.67
CA ASN A 48 20.09 15.90 -49.67
C ASN A 48 18.93 15.18 -48.97
N VAL A 49 18.05 14.52 -49.74
CA VAL A 49 16.96 13.71 -49.18
C VAL A 49 17.49 12.59 -48.28
N LEU A 50 18.56 11.90 -48.70
CA LEU A 50 19.16 10.84 -47.88
C LEU A 50 19.79 11.41 -46.60
N LYS A 51 20.43 12.57 -46.67
CA LYS A 51 21.00 13.25 -45.51
C LYS A 51 19.93 13.64 -44.49
N ASP A 52 18.81 14.17 -44.97
CA ASP A 52 17.68 14.54 -44.11
C ASP A 52 17.00 13.30 -43.51
N ALA A 53 16.80 12.25 -44.32
CA ALA A 53 16.23 10.98 -43.86
C ALA A 53 17.13 10.24 -42.85
N THR A 54 18.45 10.41 -42.95
CA THR A 54 19.43 9.76 -42.05
C THR A 54 19.87 10.63 -40.88
N ALA A 55 19.41 11.87 -40.78
CA ALA A 55 19.77 12.81 -39.73
C ALA A 55 19.49 12.26 -38.32
N ASP A 56 18.45 11.43 -38.16
CA ASP A 56 18.03 10.88 -36.87
C ASP A 56 18.68 9.53 -36.50
N SER A 57 19.45 8.94 -37.41
CA SER A 57 20.06 7.62 -37.20
C SER A 57 20.98 7.56 -35.96
N GLY A 58 21.66 8.67 -35.65
CA GLY A 58 22.50 8.79 -34.46
C GLY A 58 21.71 8.77 -33.15
N ARG A 59 20.51 9.35 -33.12
CA ARG A 59 19.61 9.30 -31.94
C ARG A 59 19.04 7.90 -31.78
N LEU A 60 18.54 7.29 -32.86
CA LEU A 60 18.03 5.92 -32.84
C LEU A 60 19.08 4.92 -32.36
N ARG A 61 20.34 5.09 -32.79
CA ARG A 61 21.46 4.27 -32.30
C ARG A 61 21.64 4.38 -30.78
N ARG A 62 21.50 5.58 -30.22
CA ARG A 62 21.54 5.78 -28.75
C ARG A 62 20.34 5.15 -28.05
N VAL A 63 19.14 5.29 -28.61
CA VAL A 63 17.90 4.68 -28.08
C VAL A 63 18.01 3.16 -28.05
N VAL A 64 18.51 2.56 -29.12
CA VAL A 64 18.75 1.10 -29.18
C VAL A 64 19.87 0.69 -28.22
N ALA A 65 20.90 1.53 -28.04
CA ALA A 65 21.95 1.29 -27.05
C ALA A 65 21.48 1.44 -25.59
N PHE A 66 20.34 2.12 -25.34
CA PHE A 66 19.67 2.06 -24.04
C PHE A 66 18.98 0.70 -23.89
N GLU A 67 19.78 -0.30 -23.52
CA GLU A 67 19.29 -1.61 -23.11
C GLU A 67 18.64 -1.46 -21.73
N LYS A 68 17.38 -1.02 -21.70
CA LYS A 68 16.55 -1.17 -20.51
C LYS A 68 16.11 -2.63 -20.47
N LYS A 69 16.70 -3.40 -19.55
CA LYS A 69 16.30 -4.78 -19.29
C LYS A 69 14.88 -4.76 -18.73
N TYR A 70 13.91 -5.06 -19.59
CA TYR A 70 12.54 -5.36 -19.17
C TYR A 70 12.49 -6.85 -18.86
N GLU A 71 12.31 -7.18 -17.60
CA GLU A 71 11.96 -8.54 -17.21
C GLU A 71 10.48 -8.71 -17.50
N VAL A 72 10.18 -9.54 -18.51
CA VAL A 72 8.80 -9.89 -18.84
C VAL A 72 8.43 -11.07 -17.96
N VAL A 73 7.67 -10.78 -16.91
CA VAL A 73 7.05 -11.83 -16.09
C VAL A 73 5.88 -12.40 -16.88
N SER A 74 5.88 -13.72 -17.07
CA SER A 74 4.79 -14.41 -17.77
C SER A 74 3.52 -14.42 -16.91
N GLU A 75 2.36 -14.42 -17.57
CA GLU A 75 1.09 -14.53 -16.87
C GLU A 75 1.00 -15.80 -16.01
N ASN A 76 1.63 -16.89 -16.48
CA ASN A 76 1.69 -18.14 -15.73
C ASN A 76 2.47 -17.99 -14.42
N GLU A 77 3.64 -17.35 -14.44
CA GLU A 77 4.42 -17.08 -13.22
C GLU A 77 3.63 -16.21 -12.22
N ILE A 78 2.85 -15.24 -12.70
CA ILE A 78 1.98 -14.43 -11.84
C ILE A 78 0.90 -15.29 -11.20
N ARG A 79 0.31 -16.22 -11.96
CA ARG A 79 -0.73 -17.13 -11.46
C ARG A 79 -0.18 -18.11 -10.44
N ASP A 80 1.00 -18.68 -10.70
CA ASP A 80 1.66 -19.62 -9.80
C ASP A 80 2.07 -18.92 -8.50
N ALA A 81 2.72 -17.74 -8.59
CA ALA A 81 3.07 -16.94 -7.42
C ALA A 81 1.84 -16.56 -6.59
N ARG A 82 0.71 -16.26 -7.25
CA ARG A 82 -0.56 -15.99 -6.54
C ARG A 82 -1.08 -17.23 -5.83
N ALA A 83 -1.06 -18.39 -6.48
CA ALA A 83 -1.49 -19.65 -5.88
C ALA A 83 -0.62 -20.02 -4.66
N ASP A 84 0.70 -19.81 -4.75
CA ASP A 84 1.64 -20.06 -3.66
C ASP A 84 1.42 -19.10 -2.46
N LEU A 85 1.21 -17.81 -2.75
CA LEU A 85 0.86 -16.83 -1.72
C LEU A 85 -0.47 -17.18 -1.05
N GLU A 86 -1.46 -17.59 -1.83
CA GLU A 86 -2.77 -17.99 -1.33
C GLU A 86 -2.67 -19.25 -0.44
N ALA A 87 -1.92 -20.26 -0.88
CA ALA A 87 -1.64 -21.47 -0.10
C ALA A 87 -0.92 -21.15 1.23
N THR A 88 -0.14 -20.07 1.27
CA THR A 88 0.58 -19.63 2.48
C THR A 88 -0.28 -18.76 3.41
N ILE A 89 -1.06 -17.84 2.85
CA ILE A 89 -1.82 -16.84 3.62
C ILE A 89 -3.12 -17.44 4.16
N ARG A 90 -3.82 -18.27 3.37
CA ARG A 90 -5.11 -18.85 3.75
C ARG A 90 -5.08 -19.63 5.08
N PRO A 91 -4.17 -20.58 5.32
CA PRO A 91 -4.15 -21.31 6.59
C PRO A 91 -3.84 -20.41 7.78
N LYS A 92 -2.99 -19.39 7.62
CA LYS A 92 -2.70 -18.40 8.67
C LYS A 92 -3.92 -17.54 9.02
N ALA A 93 -4.69 -17.14 8.01
CA ALA A 93 -5.93 -16.42 8.22
C ALA A 93 -6.97 -17.29 8.94
N GLU A 94 -7.07 -18.57 8.57
CA GLU A 94 -7.95 -19.54 9.23
C GLU A 94 -7.57 -19.78 10.70
N GLU A 95 -6.27 -19.87 11.00
CA GLU A 95 -5.75 -19.99 12.36
C GLU A 95 -6.15 -18.79 13.24
N ILE A 96 -5.92 -17.57 12.75
CA ILE A 96 -6.31 -16.34 13.47
C ILE A 96 -7.82 -16.28 13.68
N LEU A 97 -8.60 -16.63 12.65
CA LEU A 97 -10.06 -16.68 12.76
C LEU A 97 -10.52 -17.74 13.76
N ALA A 98 -9.85 -18.90 13.84
CA ALA A 98 -10.14 -19.92 14.82
C ALA A 98 -9.86 -19.44 16.25
N GLU A 99 -8.74 -18.74 16.47
CA GLU A 99 -8.40 -18.16 17.77
C GLU A 99 -9.39 -17.06 18.19
N ILE A 100 -9.77 -16.16 17.28
CA ILE A 100 -10.80 -15.14 17.54
C ILE A 100 -12.12 -15.80 17.92
N ARG A 101 -12.55 -16.84 17.20
CA ARG A 101 -13.79 -17.58 17.53
C ARG A 101 -13.71 -18.24 18.89
N LYS A 102 -12.56 -18.77 19.28
CA LYS A 102 -12.33 -19.36 20.61
C LYS A 102 -12.44 -18.31 21.70
N GLN A 103 -11.82 -17.14 21.52
CA GLN A 103 -11.89 -16.03 22.47
C GLN A 103 -13.31 -15.49 22.60
N LEU A 104 -14.04 -15.33 21.49
CA LEU A 104 -15.45 -14.95 21.52
C LEU A 104 -16.30 -15.94 22.31
N LYS A 105 -16.09 -17.25 22.15
CA LYS A 105 -16.79 -18.26 22.94
C LYS A 105 -16.47 -18.17 24.43
N ALA A 106 -15.19 -17.94 24.78
CA ALA A 106 -14.79 -17.79 26.17
C ALA A 106 -15.44 -16.55 26.83
N MET A 107 -15.45 -15.41 26.13
CA MET A 107 -16.11 -14.20 26.61
C MET A 107 -17.63 -14.38 26.74
N ALA A 108 -18.27 -15.08 25.80
CA ALA A 108 -19.71 -15.37 25.88
C ALA A 108 -20.06 -16.28 27.08
N GLN A 109 -19.20 -17.25 27.40
CA GLN A 109 -19.36 -18.09 28.59
C GLN A 109 -19.15 -17.29 29.87
N GLU A 110 -18.17 -16.39 29.91
CA GLU A 110 -17.95 -15.51 31.06
C GLU A 110 -19.14 -14.56 31.27
N GLU A 111 -19.71 -14.02 30.19
CA GLU A 111 -20.92 -13.20 30.21
C GLU A 111 -22.11 -13.99 30.78
N GLU A 112 -22.34 -15.23 30.34
CA GLU A 112 -23.39 -16.09 30.86
C GLU A 112 -23.20 -16.41 32.36
N GLU A 113 -21.97 -16.71 32.79
CA GLU A 113 -21.66 -16.96 34.19
C GLU A 113 -21.87 -15.71 35.07
N LEU A 114 -21.46 -14.54 34.59
CA LEU A 114 -21.67 -13.27 35.28
C LEU A 114 -23.15 -12.91 35.36
N GLN A 115 -23.90 -13.11 34.27
CA GLN A 115 -25.34 -12.90 34.24
C GLN A 115 -26.05 -13.81 35.25
N ALA A 116 -25.70 -15.10 35.29
CA ALA A 116 -26.25 -16.04 36.27
C ALA A 116 -25.94 -15.62 37.72
N LYS A 117 -24.75 -15.07 37.99
CA LYS A 117 -24.40 -14.53 39.32
C LYS A 117 -25.22 -13.28 39.68
N VAL A 118 -25.45 -12.38 38.72
CA VAL A 118 -26.28 -11.20 38.93
C VAL A 118 -27.73 -11.61 39.22
N ASP A 119 -28.28 -12.56 38.46
CA ASP A 119 -29.64 -13.05 38.66
C ASP A 119 -29.79 -13.73 40.03
N GLN A 120 -28.83 -14.57 40.44
CA GLN A 120 -28.82 -15.16 41.79
C GLN A 120 -28.78 -14.11 42.91
N GLN A 121 -27.99 -13.05 42.75
CA GLN A 121 -27.93 -11.96 43.72
C GLN A 121 -29.24 -11.16 43.76
N ALA A 122 -29.85 -10.90 42.60
CA ALA A 122 -31.14 -10.23 42.51
C ALA A 122 -32.24 -11.04 43.22
N GLU A 123 -32.28 -12.36 43.02
CA GLU A 123 -33.21 -13.26 43.70
C GLU A 123 -33.01 -13.26 45.22
N GLN A 124 -31.76 -13.29 45.71
CA GLN A 124 -31.47 -13.23 47.16
C GLN A 124 -31.92 -11.90 47.79
N VAL A 125 -31.67 -10.78 47.10
CA VAL A 125 -32.11 -9.46 47.56
C VAL A 125 -33.64 -9.39 47.62
N GLU A 126 -34.32 -9.92 46.61
CA GLU A 126 -35.78 -9.97 46.57
C GLU A 126 -36.36 -10.86 47.69
N GLN A 127 -35.77 -12.03 47.95
CA GLN A 127 -36.15 -12.88 49.09
C GLN A 127 -35.98 -12.17 50.43
N MET A 128 -34.85 -11.48 50.65
CA MET A 128 -34.63 -10.69 51.88
C MET A 128 -35.65 -9.55 52.01
N ARG A 129 -36.01 -8.89 50.90
CA ARG A 129 -37.02 -7.83 50.87
C ARG A 129 -38.40 -8.37 51.24
N GLN A 130 -38.78 -9.55 50.72
CA GLN A 130 -40.03 -10.21 51.08
C GLN A 130 -40.06 -10.62 52.56
N GLN A 131 -38.96 -11.14 53.10
CA GLN A 131 -38.84 -11.45 54.53
C GLN A 131 -38.98 -10.19 55.41
N GLN A 132 -38.38 -9.06 55.03
CA GLN A 132 -38.55 -7.80 55.76
C GLN A 132 -40.00 -7.30 55.72
N GLN A 133 -40.68 -7.38 54.58
CA GLN A 133 -42.09 -6.96 54.48
C GLN A 133 -43.00 -7.82 55.35
N GLN A 134 -42.77 -9.13 55.43
CA GLN A 134 -43.52 -10.03 56.33
C GLN A 134 -43.26 -9.71 57.82
N GLN A 135 -42.02 -9.39 58.19
CA GLN A 135 -41.71 -8.99 59.57
C GLN A 135 -42.37 -7.65 59.95
N GLN A 136 -42.40 -6.66 59.05
CA GLN A 136 -43.08 -5.37 59.30
C GLN A 136 -44.61 -5.49 59.37
N ALA A 137 -45.22 -6.44 58.64
CA ALA A 137 -46.67 -6.69 58.72
C ALA A 137 -47.11 -7.31 60.06
N SER A 138 -46.19 -7.96 60.79
CA SER A 138 -46.46 -8.55 62.11
C SER A 138 -46.21 -7.61 63.30
N THR A 139 -45.66 -6.40 63.05
CA THR A 139 -45.47 -5.36 64.07
C THR A 139 -46.35 -4.15 63.76
N SER A 140 -47.67 -4.31 63.80
CA SER A 140 -48.56 -3.17 64.03
C SER A 140 -48.48 -2.80 65.52
N PRO A 141 -47.95 -1.63 65.91
CA PRO A 141 -47.95 -1.21 67.30
C PRO A 141 -49.36 -0.76 67.70
N PRO A 142 -49.95 -1.20 68.83
CA PRO A 142 -50.98 -0.43 69.50
C PRO A 142 -50.38 0.92 69.98
N PRO A 143 -51.19 2.00 70.09
CA PRO A 143 -50.68 3.35 70.39
C PRO A 143 -49.99 3.43 71.77
N PRO A 144 -48.98 4.30 71.93
CA PRO A 144 -48.02 4.23 73.04
C PRO A 144 -48.48 4.92 74.33
N PRO A 145 -48.07 4.42 75.51
CA PRO A 145 -47.74 5.24 76.69
C PRO A 145 -46.21 5.53 76.80
N PRO A 146 -45.80 6.58 77.54
CA PRO A 146 -44.44 7.15 77.53
C PRO A 146 -43.35 6.30 78.24
N PRO A 147 -42.04 6.59 77.98
CA PRO A 147 -40.94 5.65 78.15
C PRO A 147 -40.27 5.67 79.54
N PRO A 148 -39.53 4.59 79.87
CA PRO A 148 -38.16 4.80 80.33
C PRO A 148 -37.10 3.91 79.64
N ALA A 149 -36.02 4.59 79.27
CA ALA A 149 -34.60 4.23 79.30
C ALA A 149 -34.09 2.79 79.09
N SER A 150 -33.10 2.72 78.20
CA SER A 150 -31.89 1.86 78.23
C SER A 150 -31.97 0.43 77.72
N SER A 151 -31.32 0.17 76.59
CA SER A 151 -30.31 -0.91 76.50
C SER A 151 -29.44 -0.77 75.25
N ALA A 152 -28.15 -1.06 75.47
CA ALA A 152 -27.00 -0.84 74.61
C ALA A 152 -27.03 -1.60 73.27
N THR A 153 -26.56 -0.92 72.21
CA THR A 153 -26.11 -1.53 70.96
C THR A 153 -24.66 -1.99 71.10
N PRO A 154 -24.26 -3.17 70.59
CA PRO A 154 -22.87 -3.60 70.60
C PRO A 154 -22.09 -2.84 69.52
N ASP A 155 -21.05 -2.15 69.95
CA ASP A 155 -20.20 -1.26 69.16
C ASP A 155 -19.36 -2.08 68.15
N LYS A 156 -19.76 -2.11 66.87
CA LYS A 156 -19.08 -2.82 65.76
C LYS A 156 -17.80 -2.11 65.27
N ARG A 157 -17.41 -1.01 65.92
CA ARG A 157 -16.26 -0.16 65.57
C ARG A 157 -14.89 -0.87 65.54
N PRO A 158 -14.53 -1.77 66.48
CA PRO A 158 -13.19 -2.36 66.51
C PRO A 158 -12.96 -3.40 65.39
N GLN A 159 -14.04 -3.99 64.86
CA GLN A 159 -13.94 -4.97 63.76
C GLN A 159 -13.67 -4.28 62.41
N LEU A 160 -14.22 -3.08 62.21
CA LEU A 160 -13.98 -2.27 61.01
C LEU A 160 -12.54 -1.74 60.95
N THR A 161 -11.97 -1.34 62.09
CA THR A 161 -10.59 -0.86 62.17
C THR A 161 -9.59 -1.97 61.83
N GLN A 162 -9.83 -3.20 62.31
CA GLN A 162 -8.99 -4.36 62.00
C GLN A 162 -9.05 -4.72 60.50
N ARG A 163 -10.24 -4.68 59.89
CA ARG A 163 -10.42 -4.95 58.45
C ARG A 163 -9.73 -3.90 57.58
N LEU A 164 -9.74 -2.63 57.99
CA LEU A 164 -9.05 -1.56 57.28
C LEU A 164 -7.53 -1.74 57.30
N GLU A 165 -6.97 -2.19 58.42
CA GLU A 165 -5.53 -2.45 58.56
C GLU A 165 -5.08 -3.64 57.71
N GLN A 166 -5.87 -4.71 57.69
CA GLN A 166 -5.63 -5.85 56.79
C GLN A 166 -5.66 -5.45 55.32
N LEU A 167 -6.63 -4.61 54.91
CA LEU A 167 -6.70 -4.11 53.54
C LEU A 167 -5.49 -3.25 53.18
N LYS A 168 -5.04 -2.38 54.10
CA LYS A 168 -3.84 -1.55 53.89
C LYS A 168 -2.60 -2.41 53.67
N LEU A 169 -2.43 -3.48 54.44
CA LEU A 169 -1.32 -4.40 54.28
C LEU A 169 -1.39 -5.15 52.94
N HIS A 170 -2.59 -5.61 52.57
CA HIS A 170 -2.82 -6.30 51.30
C HIS A 170 -2.50 -5.41 50.09
N VAL A 171 -3.00 -4.17 50.08
CA VAL A 171 -2.72 -3.20 49.02
C VAL A 171 -1.22 -2.87 48.94
N LYS A 172 -0.54 -2.78 50.09
CA LYS A 172 0.91 -2.56 50.13
C LYS A 172 1.69 -3.71 49.50
N ASN A 173 1.31 -4.96 49.80
CA ASN A 173 1.94 -6.15 49.23
C ASN A 173 1.68 -6.27 47.72
N GLU A 174 0.43 -6.06 47.28
CA GLU A 174 0.08 -6.08 45.86
C GLU A 174 0.83 -4.99 45.08
N LYS A 175 0.95 -3.79 45.65
CA LYS A 175 1.75 -2.71 45.05
C LYS A 175 3.22 -3.13 44.88
N GLN A 176 3.82 -3.73 45.90
CA GLN A 176 5.21 -4.21 45.81
C GLN A 176 5.39 -5.29 44.74
N ARG A 177 4.40 -6.18 44.60
CA ARG A 177 4.41 -7.21 43.56
C ARG A 177 4.32 -6.63 42.15
N LEU A 178 3.48 -5.62 41.95
CA LEU A 178 3.38 -4.89 40.68
C LEU A 178 4.68 -4.14 40.35
N ASP A 179 5.29 -3.48 41.33
CA ASP A 179 6.57 -2.79 41.16
C ASP A 179 7.71 -3.78 40.80
N GLN A 180 7.63 -5.03 41.25
CA GLN A 180 8.61 -6.06 40.89
C GLN A 180 8.38 -6.59 39.47
N LEU A 181 7.13 -6.87 39.08
CA LEU A 181 6.76 -7.32 37.74
C LEU A 181 7.10 -6.27 36.67
N THR A 182 6.87 -4.99 36.96
CA THR A 182 7.20 -3.89 36.03
C THR A 182 8.71 -3.76 35.81
N LYS A 183 9.53 -3.94 36.86
CA LYS A 183 10.99 -3.98 36.73
C LYS A 183 11.46 -5.18 35.89
N GLU A 184 10.91 -6.36 36.13
CA GLU A 184 11.25 -7.56 35.36
C GLU A 184 10.87 -7.43 33.88
N ALA A 185 9.69 -6.88 33.59
CA ALA A 185 9.25 -6.62 32.22
C ALA A 185 10.19 -5.64 31.50
N ALA A 186 10.60 -4.56 32.18
CA ALA A 186 11.54 -3.58 31.63
C ALA A 186 12.94 -4.19 31.38
N GLU A 187 13.42 -5.08 32.25
CA GLU A 187 14.69 -5.80 32.00
C GLU A 187 14.58 -6.79 30.84
N LYS A 188 13.47 -7.52 30.74
CA LYS A 188 13.23 -8.46 29.64
C LYS A 188 13.16 -7.73 28.30
N GLU A 189 12.55 -6.55 28.26
CA GLU A 189 12.52 -5.70 27.07
C GLU A 189 13.92 -5.20 26.69
N LYS A 190 14.71 -4.72 27.66
CA LYS A 190 16.12 -4.33 27.43
C LYS A 190 16.94 -5.51 26.90
N ARG A 191 16.76 -6.71 27.44
CA ARG A 191 17.46 -7.93 27.00
C ARG A 191 17.06 -8.34 25.59
N SER A 192 15.76 -8.28 25.28
CA SER A 192 15.22 -8.53 23.94
C SER A 192 15.81 -7.54 22.93
N HIS A 193 15.83 -6.26 23.27
CA HIS A 193 16.41 -5.21 22.44
C HIS A 193 17.92 -5.43 22.19
N TYR A 194 18.68 -5.73 23.24
CA TYR A 194 20.12 -6.05 23.12
C TYR A 194 20.38 -7.24 22.18
N TYR A 195 19.59 -8.32 22.30
CA TYR A 195 19.76 -9.49 21.45
C TYR A 195 19.41 -9.19 19.99
N LYS A 196 18.34 -8.42 19.76
CA LYS A 196 17.90 -8.04 18.42
C LYS A 196 18.93 -7.18 17.69
N THR A 197 19.52 -6.19 18.38
CA THR A 197 20.57 -5.34 17.79
C THR A 197 21.86 -6.11 17.54
N HIS A 198 22.26 -6.99 18.47
CA HIS A 198 23.47 -7.78 18.31
C HIS A 198 23.34 -8.85 17.21
N MET A 199 22.14 -9.40 16.98
CA MET A 199 21.90 -10.32 15.86
C MET A 199 21.88 -9.60 14.52
N ALA A 200 21.26 -8.42 14.44
CA ALA A 200 21.24 -7.61 13.22
C ALA A 200 22.66 -7.19 12.79
N THR A 201 23.52 -6.79 13.74
CA THR A 201 24.91 -6.41 13.43
C THR A 201 25.77 -7.60 13.03
N LYS A 202 25.56 -8.78 13.63
CA LYS A 202 26.27 -10.00 13.24
C LYS A 202 25.91 -10.41 11.80
N GLU A 203 24.64 -10.35 11.43
CA GLU A 203 24.18 -10.69 10.07
C GLU A 203 24.74 -9.72 9.01
N MET A 204 24.81 -8.42 9.31
CA MET A 204 25.43 -7.44 8.42
C MET A 204 26.93 -7.69 8.24
N LYS A 205 27.63 -8.13 9.29
CA LYS A 205 29.08 -8.42 9.22
C LYS A 205 29.39 -9.68 8.40
N GLU A 206 28.55 -10.72 8.48
CA GLU A 206 28.70 -11.92 7.65
C GLU A 206 28.41 -11.66 6.16
N LYS A 207 27.39 -10.84 5.85
CA LYS A 207 27.07 -10.44 4.47
C LYS A 207 28.15 -9.59 3.80
N VAL A 208 28.90 -8.78 4.54
CA VAL A 208 30.02 -8.01 3.98
C VAL A 208 31.26 -8.88 3.74
N SER A 209 31.45 -9.95 4.51
CA SER A 209 32.64 -10.84 4.40
C SER A 209 32.56 -11.90 3.30
N SER A 210 31.39 -12.11 2.68
CA SER A 210 31.15 -13.16 1.67
C SER A 210 31.08 -12.65 0.22
N THR A 211 31.48 -11.40 -0.04
CA THR A 211 31.59 -10.89 -1.42
C THR A 211 32.96 -11.30 -1.99
N PRO A 212 33.04 -12.18 -3.01
CA PRO A 212 34.32 -12.55 -3.60
C PRO A 212 34.96 -11.35 -4.29
N SER A 213 36.20 -11.08 -3.90
CA SER A 213 37.10 -10.13 -4.53
C SER A 213 37.30 -10.49 -6.00
N SER A 214 36.60 -9.79 -6.90
CA SER A 214 36.89 -9.78 -8.33
C SER A 214 37.51 -8.43 -8.68
N SER A 215 38.84 -8.41 -8.76
CA SER A 215 39.64 -7.28 -9.21
C SER A 215 39.28 -6.88 -10.65
N GLN A 216 38.53 -5.79 -10.81
CA GLN A 216 38.66 -4.89 -11.94
C GLN A 216 38.55 -3.45 -11.45
N ALA A 217 39.62 -2.69 -11.67
CA ALA A 217 39.72 -1.28 -11.35
C ALA A 217 38.78 -0.45 -12.23
N PRO A 218 38.00 0.49 -11.67
CA PRO A 218 37.40 1.56 -12.46
C PRO A 218 38.22 2.84 -12.34
N SER A 219 38.52 3.38 -13.50
CA SER A 219 39.04 4.73 -13.72
C SER A 219 38.13 5.79 -13.09
N THR A 220 38.77 6.73 -12.41
CA THR A 220 38.19 7.93 -11.83
C THR A 220 37.55 8.81 -12.91
N VAL A 221 36.22 8.90 -12.91
CA VAL A 221 35.49 10.00 -13.55
C VAL A 221 34.73 10.73 -12.46
N SER A 222 35.24 11.91 -12.09
CA SER A 222 34.58 12.89 -11.24
C SER A 222 33.17 13.18 -11.76
N ARG A 223 32.17 12.90 -10.91
CA ARG A 223 30.79 13.31 -11.13
C ARG A 223 30.38 14.20 -9.93
N PRO A 224 29.87 15.42 -10.16
CA PRO A 224 29.50 16.29 -9.06
C PRO A 224 28.28 15.75 -8.31
N SER A 225 28.37 15.83 -6.98
CA SER A 225 27.34 15.53 -6.00
C SER A 225 26.17 16.51 -6.13
N MET A 226 25.04 16.04 -6.65
CA MET A 226 23.73 16.70 -6.47
C MET A 226 23.07 16.06 -5.26
N THR A 227 23.16 16.74 -4.12
CA THR A 227 22.37 16.47 -2.93
C THR A 227 20.95 17.01 -3.12
N PRO A 228 19.89 16.20 -3.05
CA PRO A 228 18.57 16.72 -2.72
C PRO A 228 18.47 16.85 -1.20
N GLU A 229 18.54 18.07 -0.69
CA GLU A 229 18.01 18.41 0.64
C GLU A 229 16.49 18.22 0.59
N VAL A 230 15.98 17.13 1.16
CA VAL A 230 14.55 16.96 1.41
C VAL A 230 14.27 17.46 2.82
N ILE A 231 13.96 18.75 2.91
CA ILE A 231 13.40 19.37 4.12
C ILE A 231 11.97 18.86 4.27
N TYR A 232 11.74 17.92 5.19
CA TYR A 232 10.40 17.57 5.65
C TYR A 232 9.92 18.63 6.64
N THR A 233 9.23 19.66 6.15
CA THR A 233 8.39 20.52 7.00
C THR A 233 7.08 19.81 7.30
N LEU A 234 7.01 19.23 8.49
CA LEU A 234 5.77 18.85 9.16
C LEU A 234 4.89 20.11 9.35
N HIS A 235 3.78 20.20 8.62
CA HIS A 235 2.71 21.14 8.94
C HIS A 235 1.56 20.42 9.65
N PRO A 236 1.08 20.96 10.79
CA PRO A 236 0.06 20.34 11.60
C PRO A 236 -1.36 20.70 11.14
N THR A 237 -2.26 19.74 11.38
CA THR A 237 -3.65 19.91 11.85
C THR A 237 -4.65 20.65 10.96
N SER A 238 -5.58 19.84 10.46
CA SER A 238 -6.96 20.16 10.10
C SER A 238 -7.59 21.23 10.99
N LYS A 239 -8.11 22.29 10.36
CA LYS A 239 -9.04 23.24 10.99
C LYS A 239 -10.41 22.60 11.25
N PRO A 240 -11.12 23.03 12.31
CA PRO A 240 -12.49 22.63 12.59
C PRO A 240 -13.47 23.51 11.80
N THR A 241 -14.45 22.89 11.15
CA THR A 241 -15.65 23.58 10.70
C THR A 241 -16.71 23.46 11.80
N GLN A 242 -16.81 24.48 12.64
CA GLN A 242 -18.03 24.77 13.38
C GLN A 242 -19.01 25.44 12.42
N SER A 243 -20.19 24.86 12.27
CA SER A 243 -21.39 25.59 11.89
C SER A 243 -22.55 24.98 12.66
N ASN A 244 -22.99 25.73 13.67
CA ASN A 244 -24.25 25.54 14.38
C ASN A 244 -25.43 25.75 13.43
N HIS A 245 -26.43 24.88 13.51
CA HIS A 245 -27.86 25.21 13.54
C HIS A 245 -28.60 23.89 13.77
N ASP A 246 -29.23 23.70 14.94
CA ASP A 246 -30.63 24.07 15.18
C ASP A 246 -31.53 23.63 14.02
N ASP A 247 -32.25 22.52 14.19
CA ASP A 247 -33.70 22.62 14.34
C ASP A 247 -34.37 21.25 14.57
N ALA A 248 -35.17 21.26 15.63
CA ALA A 248 -36.55 20.80 15.66
C ALA A 248 -36.92 19.31 15.40
N ARG A 249 -37.69 18.84 16.41
CA ARG A 249 -38.97 18.14 16.30
C ARG A 249 -38.97 16.62 16.15
N ASN A 250 -39.25 15.98 17.29
CA ASN A 250 -40.54 15.34 17.56
C ASN A 250 -41.46 15.19 16.34
N HIS A 251 -41.64 13.95 15.86
CA HIS A 251 -42.92 13.39 15.43
C HIS A 251 -42.75 11.87 15.44
N ALA A 252 -43.32 11.20 16.44
CA ALA A 252 -44.69 10.72 16.47
C ALA A 252 -44.84 9.35 15.79
N CYS A 253 -45.38 8.44 16.58
CA CYS A 253 -45.87 7.12 16.24
C CYS A 253 -46.59 7.08 14.88
N SER A 254 -46.39 6.01 14.12
CA SER A 254 -47.50 5.45 13.36
C SER A 254 -47.38 3.94 13.27
N ASN A 255 -48.29 3.31 14.00
CA ASN A 255 -48.73 1.94 13.80
C ASN A 255 -49.28 1.81 12.38
N GLY A 256 -48.68 0.91 11.59
CA GLY A 256 -49.24 0.45 10.32
C GLY A 256 -49.78 -0.96 10.47
N ASN A 257 -51.04 -1.03 10.90
CA ASN A 257 -51.87 -2.23 10.86
C ASN A 257 -52.30 -2.51 9.41
N GLY A 258 -52.33 -3.77 8.98
CA GLY A 258 -52.80 -4.19 7.65
C GLY A 258 -52.72 -5.72 7.53
N THR A 259 -53.59 -6.50 8.17
CA THR A 259 -54.95 -6.93 7.71
C THR A 259 -55.09 -7.23 6.21
N ASN A 260 -55.35 -8.51 5.93
CA ASN A 260 -56.23 -9.11 4.92
C ASN A 260 -56.14 -8.67 3.46
N ALA A 261 -55.65 -9.58 2.61
CA ALA A 261 -56.45 -10.27 1.59
C ALA A 261 -55.71 -11.53 1.12
#